data_AF-A0A481RID7-F1
#
_entry.id   AF-A0A481RID7-F1
#
_cell.length_a   1.000
_cell.length_b   1.000
_cell.length_c   1.000
_cell.angle_alpha   90.00
_cell.angle_beta   90.00
_cell.angle_gamma   90.00
#
_symmetry.space_group_name_H-M   'P 1'
#
loop_
_entity.id
_entity.type
_entity.pdbx_description
1 polymer ?
#
loop_
_entity_poly.entity_id
_entity_poly.type
_entity_poly.pdbx_seq_one_letter_code
_entity_poly.pdbx_strand_id
1 'polypeptide(L)'
;MYCDESIWIPVADGLRRRGWTIHTARDEETLGDSDREQLRYAVEKDWLLLTFDDNFLSLVEGRGVEHRGLLYVRQAGRQIGDIVKVVDEYLQ
;
A
#
# COMPACT_ATOMS: atom_id res chain seq x y z
N MET A 1 2.11 1.65 7.87
CA MET A 1 1.47 1.53 6.54
C MET A 1 1.75 0.15 5.98
N TYR A 2 0.80 -0.40 5.24
CA TYR A 2 0.84 -1.73 4.66
C TYR A 2 0.93 -1.64 3.13
N CYS A 3 1.96 -2.21 2.54
CA CYS A 3 2.12 -2.31 1.09
C CYS A 3 1.63 -3.68 0.64
N ASP A 4 0.66 -3.71 -0.27
CA ASP A 4 0.26 -4.96 -0.90
C ASP A 4 1.35 -5.52 -1.84
N GLU A 5 1.09 -6.65 -2.46
CA GLU A 5 2.05 -7.33 -3.34
C GLU A 5 2.37 -6.58 -4.65
N SER A 6 1.54 -5.59 -5.02
CA SER A 6 1.75 -4.79 -6.22
C SER A 6 2.88 -3.75 -6.06
N ILE A 7 3.23 -3.39 -4.82
CA ILE A 7 4.27 -2.40 -4.53
C ILE A 7 5.66 -3.01 -4.66
N TRP A 8 6.54 -2.30 -5.38
CA TRP A 8 7.94 -2.72 -5.48
C TRP A 8 8.64 -2.65 -4.12
N ILE A 9 9.31 -3.74 -3.72
CA ILE A 9 10.07 -3.80 -2.46
C ILE A 9 11.08 -2.63 -2.32
N PRO A 10 11.81 -2.20 -3.37
CA PRO A 10 12.66 -1.00 -3.29
C PRO A 10 11.94 0.30 -2.91
N VAL A 11 10.64 0.44 -3.21
CA VAL A 11 9.81 1.57 -2.77
C VAL A 11 9.55 1.47 -1.27
N ALA A 12 9.15 0.31 -0.78
CA ALA A 12 8.98 0.05 0.65
C ALA A 12 10.27 0.32 1.44
N ASP A 13 11.42 -0.16 0.94
CA ASP A 13 12.74 0.09 1.54
C ASP A 13 13.15 1.56 1.48
N GLY A 14 12.74 2.28 0.43
CA GLY A 14 12.95 3.72 0.32
C GLY A 14 12.17 4.50 1.36
N LEU A 15 10.90 4.16 1.56
CA LEU A 15 10.04 4.78 2.58
C LEU A 15 10.51 4.46 4.01
N ARG A 16 10.96 3.23 4.27
CA ARG A 16 11.62 2.86 5.54
C ARG A 16 12.84 3.73 5.82
N ARG A 17 13.68 3.97 4.79
CA ARG A 17 14.84 4.87 4.91
C ARG A 17 14.48 6.33 5.17
N ARG A 18 13.24 6.73 4.89
CA ARG A 18 12.70 8.06 5.26
C ARG A 18 12.03 8.09 6.64
N GLY A 19 12.04 6.98 7.37
CA GLY A 19 11.55 6.91 8.75
C GLY A 19 10.11 6.40 8.90
N TRP A 20 9.45 6.01 7.82
CA TRP A 20 8.11 5.44 7.89
C TRP A 20 8.14 3.97 8.34
N THR A 21 7.21 3.60 9.21
CA THR A 21 6.93 2.20 9.54
C THR A 21 6.14 1.56 8.40
N ILE A 22 6.83 0.72 7.62
CA ILE A 22 6.27 0.01 6.46
C ILE A 22 6.27 -1.49 6.70
N HIS A 23 5.10 -2.10 6.52
CA HIS A 23 4.84 -3.53 6.46
C HIS A 23 4.54 -3.89 5.01
N THR A 24 5.03 -5.02 4.51
CA THR A 24 4.70 -5.50 3.15
C THR A 24 3.95 -6.81 3.23
N ALA A 25 3.15 -7.13 2.21
CA ALA A 25 2.47 -8.43 2.13
C ALA A 25 3.44 -9.62 2.25
N ARG A 26 4.70 -9.43 1.82
CA ARG A 26 5.78 -10.41 2.00
C ARG A 26 6.18 -10.58 3.47
N ASP A 27 6.35 -9.48 4.19
CA ASP A 27 6.79 -9.51 5.60
C ASP A 27 5.69 -10.03 6.53
N GLU A 28 4.43 -9.78 6.16
CA GLU A 28 3.24 -10.15 6.95
C GLU A 28 2.65 -11.51 6.56
N GLU A 29 3.30 -12.24 5.64
CA GLU A 29 2.89 -13.57 5.17
C GLU A 29 1.50 -13.63 4.50
N THR A 30 1.10 -12.54 3.85
CA THR A 30 -0.21 -12.34 3.21
C THR A 30 -0.10 -12.25 1.68
N LEU A 31 0.98 -12.77 1.08
CA LEU A 31 1.13 -12.84 -0.37
C LEU A 31 0.07 -13.77 -0.99
N GLY A 32 -0.55 -13.34 -2.09
CA GLY A 32 -1.62 -14.08 -2.76
C GLY A 32 -3.01 -13.97 -2.11
N ASP A 33 -3.13 -13.28 -0.97
CA ASP A 33 -4.43 -12.93 -0.39
C ASP A 33 -5.20 -11.99 -1.34
N SER A 34 -6.52 -12.16 -1.41
CA SER A 34 -7.37 -11.29 -2.23
C SER A 34 -7.40 -9.85 -1.71
N ASP A 35 -7.75 -8.87 -2.56
CA ASP A 35 -7.86 -7.45 -2.18
C ASP A 35 -8.69 -7.22 -0.91
N ARG A 36 -9.77 -8.00 -0.72
CA ARG A 36 -10.62 -7.95 0.47
C ARG A 36 -9.89 -8.42 1.73
N GLU A 37 -9.08 -9.46 1.61
CA GLU A 37 -8.29 -10.01 2.71
C GLU A 37 -7.14 -9.06 3.05
N GLN A 38 -6.47 -8.50 2.05
CA GLN A 38 -5.46 -7.45 2.19
C GLN A 38 -6.01 -6.22 2.95
N LEU A 39 -7.19 -5.72 2.55
CA LEU A 39 -7.86 -4.60 3.22
C LEU A 39 -8.25 -4.95 4.66
N ARG A 40 -8.83 -6.13 4.87
CA ARG A 40 -9.22 -6.58 6.21
C ARG A 40 -8.00 -6.67 7.13
N TYR A 41 -6.89 -7.23 6.64
CA TYR A 41 -5.64 -7.31 7.39
C TYR A 41 -5.13 -5.93 7.79
N ALA A 42 -5.12 -4.99 6.84
CA ALA A 42 -4.74 -3.60 7.11
C ALA A 42 -5.68 -2.94 8.16
N VAL A 43 -6.98 -3.21 8.12
CA VAL A 43 -7.96 -2.73 9.11
C VAL A 43 -7.69 -3.28 10.50
N GLU A 44 -7.46 -4.59 10.62
CA GLU A 44 -7.17 -5.25 11.90
C GLU A 44 -5.91 -4.69 12.59
N LYS A 45 -4.98 -4.14 11.81
CA LYS A 45 -3.73 -3.54 12.28
C LYS A 45 -3.76 -2.01 12.39
N ASP A 46 -4.89 -1.37 12.08
CA ASP A 46 -5.03 0.09 12.00
C ASP A 46 -4.02 0.75 11.02
N TRP A 47 -3.80 0.12 9.86
CA TRP A 47 -2.85 0.58 8.85
C TRP A 47 -3.53 1.09 7.57
N LEU A 48 -3.00 2.18 7.02
CA LEU A 48 -3.26 2.56 5.62
C LEU A 48 -2.72 1.48 4.67
N LEU A 49 -3.43 1.23 3.56
CA LEU A 49 -2.98 0.34 2.49
C LEU A 49 -2.41 1.17 1.33
N LEU A 50 -1.18 0.88 0.90
CA LEU A 50 -0.53 1.43 -0.29
C LEU A 50 -0.54 0.38 -1.39
N THR A 51 -1.05 0.74 -2.56
CA THR A 51 -1.17 -0.16 -3.73
C THR A 51 -0.92 0.55 -5.05
N PHE A 52 -0.56 -0.22 -6.06
CA PHE A 52 -0.58 0.13 -7.48
C PHE A 52 -1.68 -0.59 -8.26
N ASP A 53 -2.40 -1.53 -7.65
CA ASP A 53 -3.54 -2.20 -8.26
C ASP A 53 -4.79 -1.31 -8.17
N ASP A 54 -5.37 -0.97 -9.31
CA ASP A 54 -6.56 -0.11 -9.41
C ASP A 54 -7.87 -0.85 -9.08
N ASN A 55 -7.85 -2.18 -8.97
CA ASN A 55 -9.01 -2.95 -8.50
C ASN A 55 -9.42 -2.58 -7.07
N PHE A 56 -8.45 -2.19 -6.22
CA PHE A 56 -8.74 -1.67 -4.88
C PHE A 56 -9.61 -0.41 -4.92
N LEU A 57 -9.46 0.46 -5.93
CA LEU A 57 -10.27 1.69 -6.05
C LEU A 57 -11.76 1.34 -6.22
N SER A 58 -12.05 0.42 -7.14
CA SER A 58 -13.42 -0.06 -7.37
C SER A 58 -13.99 -0.74 -6.13
N LEU A 59 -13.14 -1.45 -5.37
CA LEU A 59 -13.54 -2.17 -4.17
C LEU A 59 -13.91 -1.21 -3.02
N VAL A 60 -13.16 -0.13 -2.80
CA VAL A 60 -13.43 0.84 -1.73
C VAL A 60 -14.50 1.88 -2.09
N GLU A 61 -14.72 2.15 -3.38
CA GLU A 61 -15.86 2.97 -3.84
C GLU A 61 -17.21 2.27 -3.61
N GLY A 62 -17.21 0.93 -3.61
CA GLY A 62 -18.37 0.12 -3.28
C GLY A 62 -18.81 0.30 -1.82
N ARG A 63 -20.12 0.42 -1.57
CA ARG A 63 -20.64 0.46 -0.20
C ARG A 63 -20.32 -0.85 0.53
N GLY A 64 -19.60 -0.78 1.65
CA GLY A 64 -19.51 -1.87 2.63
C GLY A 64 -18.16 -2.56 2.76
N VAL A 65 -17.08 -2.04 2.16
CA VAL A 65 -15.71 -2.51 2.46
C VAL A 65 -15.06 -1.53 3.42
N GLU A 66 -14.75 -2.00 4.63
CA GLU A 66 -14.03 -1.21 5.62
C GLU A 66 -12.56 -1.06 5.21
N HIS A 67 -12.01 0.13 5.36
CA HIS A 67 -10.60 0.41 5.15
C HIS A 67 -10.15 1.57 6.04
N ARG A 68 -8.87 1.61 6.42
CA ARG A 68 -8.30 2.73 7.20
C ARG A 68 -7.83 3.89 6.33
N GLY A 69 -7.86 3.68 5.01
CA GLY A 69 -7.41 4.60 3.99
C GLY A 69 -6.63 3.85 2.93
N LEU A 70 -6.77 4.29 1.68
CA LEU A 70 -6.13 3.68 0.53
C LEU A 70 -5.26 4.74 -0.15
N LEU A 71 -3.98 4.44 -0.31
CA LEU A 71 -3.04 5.25 -1.06
C LEU A 71 -2.72 4.54 -2.37
N TYR A 72 -3.28 5.05 -3.46
CA TYR A 72 -3.02 4.53 -4.80
C TYR A 72 -1.89 5.32 -5.45
N VAL A 73 -0.85 4.62 -5.91
CA VAL A 73 0.28 5.24 -6.61
C VAL A 73 0.54 4.57 -7.94
N ARG A 74 0.61 5.35 -9.02
CA ARG A 74 1.04 4.84 -10.32
C ARG A 74 2.56 4.61 -10.33
N GLN A 75 2.98 3.36 -10.55
CA GLN A 75 4.40 3.02 -10.68
C GLN A 75 4.88 2.96 -12.14
N ALA A 76 3.99 2.66 -13.10
CA ALA A 76 4.35 2.54 -14.51
C ALA A 76 4.97 3.84 -15.07
N GLY A 77 6.15 3.69 -15.68
CA GLY A 77 6.90 4.81 -16.27
C GLY A 77 7.60 5.73 -15.26
N ARG A 78 7.63 5.38 -13.96
CA ARG A 78 8.30 6.15 -12.91
C ARG A 78 9.55 5.47 -12.38
N GLN A 79 10.50 6.27 -11.89
CA GLN A 79 11.63 5.73 -11.14
C GLN A 79 11.21 5.46 -9.69
N ILE A 80 11.85 4.48 -9.06
CA ILE A 80 11.63 4.13 -7.64
C ILE A 80 11.73 5.38 -6.75
N GLY A 81 12.77 6.20 -6.96
CA GLY A 81 13.00 7.42 -6.17
C GLY A 81 11.86 8.44 -6.29
N ASP A 82 11.22 8.55 -7.45
CA ASP A 82 10.08 9.44 -7.68
C ASP A 82 8.85 8.97 -6.92
N ILE A 83 8.61 7.66 -6.90
CA ILE A 83 7.49 7.04 -6.17
C ILE A 83 7.69 7.26 -4.66
N VAL A 84 8.88 6.95 -4.15
CA VAL A 84 9.23 7.18 -2.74
C VAL A 84 9.05 8.65 -2.37
N LYS A 85 9.48 9.56 -3.25
CA LYS A 85 9.34 11.01 -3.02
C LYS A 85 7.89 11.44 -2.90
N VAL A 86 7.05 11.05 -3.86
CA VAL A 86 5.64 11.46 -3.88
C VAL A 86 4.86 10.87 -2.70
N VAL A 87 5.10 9.61 -2.36
CA VAL A 87 4.42 8.98 -1.22
C VAL A 87 4.85 9.62 0.10
N ASP A 88 6.15 9.87 0.29
CA ASP A 88 6.67 10.54 1.49
C ASP A 88 6.10 11.96 1.65
N GLU A 89 6.06 12.75 0.58
CA GLU A 89 5.47 14.10 0.59
C GLU A 89 3.98 14.09 0.94
N TYR A 90 3.23 13.04 0.59
CA TYR A 90 1.82 12.91 0.93
C TYR A 90 1.58 12.53 2.39
N LEU A 91 2.53 11.83 3.02
CA LEU A 91 2.39 11.34 4.39
C LEU A 91 2.77 12.38 5.46
N GLN A 92 3.47 13.47 5.10
CA GLN A 92 3.81 14.58 5.99
C GLN A 92 2.62 15.51 6.26
#